data_AF-A0A7C4SCK9-F1
#
_entry.id   AF-A0A7C4SCK9-F1
#
_cell.length_a   1.000
_cell.length_b   1.000
_cell.length_c   1.000
_cell.angle_alpha   90.00
_cell.angle_beta   90.00
_cell.angle_gamma   90.00
#
_symmetry.space_group_name_H-M   'P 1'
#
loop_
_entity.id
_entity.type
_entity.pdbx_description
1 polymer ?
#
loop_
_entity_poly.entity_id
_entity_poly.type
_entity_poly.pdbx_seq_one_letter_code
_entity_poly.pdbx_strand_id
1 'polypeptide(L)' 'MDWPSFFQSIANGILIAGLYAAVTLGLTLVLGVMGIVNFAHGELVMLGAYNTFWFYTLLGLD' A
#
# COMPACT_ATOMS: atom_id res chain seq x y z
N MET A 1 -22.11 13.67 -13.80
CA MET A 1 -20.77 13.26 -14.26
C MET A 1 -20.09 14.52 -14.68
N ASP A 2 -19.29 15.03 -13.77
CA ASP A 2 -18.89 16.42 -13.79
C ASP A 2 -17.46 16.38 -14.32
N TRP A 3 -17.14 17.12 -15.38
CA TRP A 3 -15.83 17.03 -16.04
C TRP A 3 -14.62 17.07 -15.06
N PRO A 4 -14.64 17.85 -13.96
CA PRO A 4 -13.58 17.79 -12.94
C PRO A 4 -13.46 16.43 -12.22
N SER A 5 -14.58 15.81 -11.88
CA SER A 5 -14.61 14.50 -11.18
C SER A 5 -14.02 13.37 -12.03
N PHE A 6 -14.13 13.47 -13.36
CA PHE A 6 -13.56 12.50 -14.28
C PHE A 6 -12.02 12.54 -14.25
N PHE A 7 -11.43 13.73 -14.34
CA PHE A 7 -9.96 13.88 -14.25
C PHE A 7 -9.42 13.50 -12.87
N GLN A 8 -10.14 13.82 -11.79
CA GLN A 8 -9.79 13.40 -10.44
C GLN A 8 -9.79 11.87 -10.29
N SER A 9 -10.76 11.19 -10.90
CA SER A 9 -10.85 9.72 -10.86
C SER A 9 -9.68 9.07 -11.59
N ILE A 10 -9.26 9.63 -12.73
CA ILE A 10 -8.06 9.16 -13.46
C ILE A 10 -6.80 9.39 -12.63
N ALA A 11 -6.63 10.57 -12.03
CA ALA A 11 -5.49 10.87 -11.18
C ALA A 11 -5.42 9.91 -9.97
N ASN A 12 -6.54 9.69 -9.28
CA ASN A 12 -6.64 8.72 -8.19
C ASN A 12 -6.32 7.29 -8.65
N GLY A 13 -6.80 6.90 -9.84
CA GLY A 13 -6.48 5.60 -10.44
C GLY A 13 -4.98 5.42 -10.68
N ILE A 14 -4.30 6.45 -11.20
CA ILE A 14 -2.84 6.44 -11.41
C ILE A 14 -2.09 6.36 -10.08
N LEU A 15 -2.53 7.10 -9.06
CA LEU A 15 -1.91 7.07 -7.73
C LEU A 15 -1.98 5.67 -7.10
N ILE A 16 -3.16 5.04 -7.14
CA ILE A 16 -3.35 3.68 -6.62
C ILE A 16 -2.57 2.66 -7.44
N ALA A 17 -2.56 2.79 -8.78
CA ALA A 17 -1.77 1.92 -9.64
C ALA A 17 -0.27 2.05 -9.38
N GLY A 18 0.23 3.27 -9.14
CA GLY A 18 1.61 3.53 -8.77
C GLY A 18 2.00 2.90 -7.43
N LEU A 19 1.11 2.97 -6.44
CA LEU A 19 1.29 2.29 -5.16
C LEU A 19 1.44 0.78 -5.34
N TYR A 20 0.52 0.13 -6.07
CA TYR A 20 0.60 -1.31 -6.32
C TYR A 20 1.81 -1.72 -7.17
N ALA A 21 2.19 -0.89 -8.14
CA ALA A 21 3.39 -1.10 -8.94
C ALA A 21 4.65 -1.07 -8.06
N ALA A 22 4.78 -0.09 -7.16
CA ALA A 22 5.91 0.01 -6.26
C ALA A 22 6.01 -1.21 -5.31
N VAL A 23 4.89 -1.64 -4.74
CA VAL A 23 4.84 -2.84 -3.87
C VAL A 23 5.28 -4.08 -4.63
N THR A 24 4.73 -4.29 -5.84
CA THR A 24 5.04 -5.46 -6.66
C THR A 24 6.50 -5.45 -7.13
N LEU A 25 7.02 -4.27 -7.53
CA LEU A 25 8.42 -4.11 -7.90
C LEU A 25 9.38 -4.42 -6.73
N GLY A 26 9.03 -4.02 -5.51
CA GLY A 26 9.81 -4.40 -4.33
C GLY A 26 9.89 -5.93 -4.16
N LEU A 27 8.76 -6.63 -4.32
CA LEU A 27 8.71 -8.08 -4.19
C LEU A 27 9.47 -8.79 -5.33
N THR A 28 9.38 -8.29 -6.57
CA THR A 28 10.11 -8.86 -7.71
C THR A 28 11.62 -8.63 -7.61
N LEU A 29 12.07 -7.50 -7.07
CA LEU A 29 13.50 -7.27 -6.81
C LEU A 29 14.05 -8.21 -5.74
N VAL A 30 13.29 -8.43 -4.66
CA VAL A 30 13.69 -9.33 -3.57
C VAL A 30 13.80 -10.77 -4.07
N LEU A 31 12.77 -11.26 -4.76
CA LEU A 31 12.73 -12.65 -5.23
C LEU A 31 13.60 -12.88 -6.47
N GLY A 32 13.72 -11.89 -7.35
CA GLY A 32 14.41 -12.01 -8.63
C GLY A 32 15.91 -11.68 -8.58
N VAL A 33 16.31 -10.67 -7.80
CA VAL A 33 17.72 -10.22 -7.75
C VAL A 33 18.41 -10.71 -6.48
N MET A 34 17.78 -10.57 -5.31
CA MET A 34 18.42 -10.95 -4.04
C MET A 34 18.36 -12.46 -3.79
N GLY A 35 17.41 -13.19 -4.40
CA GLY A 35 17.34 -14.65 -4.34
C GLY A 35 16.99 -15.21 -2.96
N ILE A 36 16.58 -14.36 -2.01
CA ILE A 36 16.22 -14.72 -0.64
C ILE A 36 14.77 -14.30 -0.41
N VAL A 37 13.95 -15.22 0.09
CA VAL A 37 12.55 -14.95 0.43
C VAL A 37 12.49 -14.22 1.76
N ASN A 38 11.94 -12.99 1.76
CA ASN A 38 11.72 -12.23 2.98
C ASN A 38 10.38 -12.63 3.64
N PHE A 39 10.43 -13.37 4.75
CA PHE A 39 9.26 -13.78 5.53
C PHE A 39 8.70 -12.67 6.44
N ALA A 40 9.47 -11.61 6.72
CA ALA A 40 9.04 -10.51 7.57
C ALA A 40 7.95 -9.63 6.91
N HIS A 41 7.69 -9.81 5.60
CA HIS A 41 6.68 -9.03 4.91
C HIS A 41 5.29 -9.16 5.54
N GLY A 42 4.90 -10.38 5.94
CA GLY A 42 3.62 -10.62 6.62
C GLY A 42 3.56 -10.00 8.02
N GLU A 43 4.64 -10.10 8.78
CA GLU A 43 4.73 -9.52 10.14
C GLU A 43 4.68 -7.99 10.12
N LEU A 44 5.34 -7.35 9.15
CA LEU A 44 5.30 -5.90 8.98
C LEU A 44 3.89 -5.40 8.61
N VAL A 45 3.17 -6.13 7.76
CA VAL A 45 1.78 -5.81 7.43
C VAL A 45 0.89 -5.94 8.67
N MET A 46 1.06 -7.00 9.47
CA MET A 46 0.30 -7.20 10.71
C MET A 46 0.59 -6.10 11.74
N LEU A 47 1.85 -5.69 11.90
CA LEU A 47 2.22 -4.56 12.76
C LEU A 47 1.56 -3.25 12.31
N GLY A 48 1.56 -2.96 11.00
CA GLY A 48 0.87 -1.80 10.45
C GLY A 48 -0.63 -1.82 10.74
N ALA A 49 -1.28 -2.96 10.52
CA ALA A 49 -2.71 -3.14 10.78
C ALA A 49 -3.07 -2.96 12.27
N TYR A 50 -2.29 -3.55 13.18
CA TYR A 50 -2.52 -3.36 14.61
C TYR A 50 -2.27 -1.91 15.05
N ASN A 51 -1.24 -1.24 14.52
CA ASN A 51 -1.00 0.17 14.82
C ASN A 51 -2.19 1.04 14.38
N THR A 52 -2.72 0.84 13.17
CA THR A 52 -3.90 1.55 12.70
C THR A 52 -5.13 1.25 13.56
N PHE A 53 -5.35 -0.01 13.93
CA PHE A 53 -6.43 -0.40 14.83
C PHE A 53 -6.35 0.32 16.19
N TRP A 54 -5.17 0.39 16.78
CA TRP A 54 -4.96 1.07 18.06
C TRP A 54 -5.07 2.59 17.95
N PHE A 55 -4.58 3.20 16.87
CA PHE A 55 -4.77 4.62 16.62
C PHE A 55 -6.25 4.96 16.43
N TYR A 56 -7.00 4.13 15.69
CA TYR A 56 -8.43 4.29 15.56
C TYR A 56 -9.15 4.16 16.92
N THR A 57 -8.85 3.11 17.69
CA THR A 57 -9.56 2.86 18.96
C THR A 57 -9.19 3.81 20.09
N LEU A 58 -7.95 4.28 20.18
CA LEU A 58 -7.48 5.13 21.29
C LEU A 58 -7.55 6.63 20.96
N LEU A 59 -7.25 7.01 19.72
CA LEU A 59 -7.15 8.42 19.31
C LEU A 59 -8.34 8.88 18.46
N GLY A 60 -9.20 7.96 18.00
CA GLY A 60 -10.33 8.29 17.13
C GLY A 60 -9.90 8.80 15.75
N LEU A 61 -8.71 8.41 15.28
CA LEU A 61 -8.18 8.79 13.97
C LEU A 61 -8.77 7.87 12.89
N ASP A 62 -9.36 8.48 11.85
CA ASP A 62 -10.00 7.82 10.69
C ASP A 62 -9.10 7.87 9.44
#